data_AF-A0A419JFQ2-F1
#
_entry.id   AF-A0A419JFQ2-F1
#
_cell.length_a   1.000
_cell.length_b   1.000
_cell.length_c   1.000
_cell.angle_alpha   90.00
_cell.angle_beta   90.00
_cell.angle_gamma   90.00
#
_symmetry.space_group_name_H-M   'P 1'
#
loop_
_entity.id
_entity.type
_entity.pdbx_description
1 polymer ?
#
loop_
_entity_poly.entity_id
_entity_poly.type
_entity_poly.pdbx_seq_one_letter_code
_entity_poly.pdbx_strand_id
1 'polypeptide(L)' 'MEIDELNKRIKECKKCRLSETRMNAICGEGNLNAKIMLIAQAPGEKEDRVGKMFVGP' A
#
# COMPACT_ATOMS: atom_id res chain seq x y z
N MET A 1 16.08 -6.64 7.11
CA MET A 1 14.80 -6.94 6.45
C MET A 1 14.71 -6.00 5.27
N GLU A 2 14.82 -6.54 4.07
CA GLU A 2 14.77 -5.75 2.84
C GLU A 2 13.35 -5.27 2.57
N ILE A 3 13.20 -4.16 1.83
CA ILE A 3 11.88 -3.61 1.49
C ILE A 3 11.01 -4.62 0.75
N ASP A 4 11.60 -5.45 -0.11
CA ASP A 4 10.86 -6.47 -0.84
C ASP A 4 10.26 -7.54 0.09
N GLU A 5 10.96 -7.90 1.16
CA GLU A 5 10.47 -8.85 2.16
C GLU A 5 9.33 -8.24 2.97
N LEU A 6 9.47 -6.98 3.38
CA LEU A 6 8.41 -6.23 4.04
C LEU A 6 7.17 -6.13 3.13
N ASN A 7 7.36 -5.83 1.85
CA ASN A 7 6.28 -5.70 0.88
C ASN A 7 5.50 -7.00 0.70
N LYS A 8 6.19 -8.16 0.67
CA LYS A 8 5.52 -9.48 0.64
C LYS A 8 4.65 -9.69 1.87
N ARG A 9 5.17 -9.39 3.06
CA ARG A 9 4.44 -9.52 4.33
C ARG A 9 3.23 -8.60 4.41
N ILE A 10 3.32 -7.36 3.89
CA ILE A 10 2.20 -6.43 3.85
C ILE A 10 1.10 -6.95 2.93
N LYS A 11 1.45 -7.45 1.73
CA LYS A 11 0.48 -7.99 0.76
C LYS A 11 -0.37 -9.13 1.35
N GLU A 12 0.25 -9.97 2.18
CA GLU A 12 -0.39 -11.13 2.80
C GLU A 12 -1.03 -10.83 4.18
N CYS A 13 -0.94 -9.59 4.66
CA CYS A 13 -1.33 -9.25 6.03
C CYS A 13 -2.84 -9.42 6.29
N LYS A 14 -3.22 -10.32 7.21
CA LYS A 14 -4.62 -10.56 7.62
C LYS A 14 -4.90 -10.16 9.07
N LYS A 15 -4.18 -9.17 9.60
CA LYS A 15 -4.24 -8.80 11.03
C LYS A 15 -5.46 -7.98 11.44
N CYS A 16 -6.29 -7.54 10.49
CA CYS A 16 -7.51 -6.79 10.78
C CYS A 16 -8.57 -7.01 9.68
N ARG A 17 -9.82 -6.65 9.97
CA ARG A 17 -10.98 -6.81 9.07
C ARG A 17 -10.82 -6.19 7.68
N LEU A 18 -9.92 -5.21 7.50
CA LEU A 18 -9.68 -4.60 6.18
C LEU A 18 -9.15 -5.61 5.15
N SER A 19 -8.51 -6.71 5.60
CA SER A 19 -8.08 -7.78 4.69
C SER A 19 -9.23 -8.57 4.08
N GLU A 20 -10.44 -8.47 4.65
CA GLU A 20 -11.61 -9.21 4.18
C GLU A 20 -12.24 -8.56 2.95
N THR A 21 -12.08 -7.25 2.79
CA THR A 21 -12.79 -6.48 1.75
C THR A 21 -11.87 -5.86 0.70
N ARG A 22 -10.58 -5.64 1.01
CA ARG A 22 -9.64 -5.02 0.07
C ARG A 22 -9.39 -5.89 -1.16
N MET A 23 -9.23 -5.26 -2.33
CA MET A 23 -8.72 -5.93 -3.52
C MET A 23 -7.19 -5.99 -3.51
N ASN A 24 -6.53 -4.92 -3.06
CA ASN A 24 -5.08 -4.81 -3.04
C ASN A 24 -4.58 -4.27 -1.68
N ALA A 25 -3.54 -4.90 -1.13
CA ALA A 25 -2.71 -4.29 -0.10
C ALA A 25 -1.57 -3.51 -0.76
N ILE A 26 -1.57 -2.19 -0.58
CA ILE A 26 -0.64 -1.28 -1.24
C ILE A 26 0.49 -0.92 -0.27
N CYS A 27 1.73 -1.27 -0.62
CA CYS A 27 2.89 -1.14 0.27
C CYS A 27 3.57 0.25 0.24
N GLY A 28 3.07 1.18 -0.57
CA GLY A 28 3.75 2.43 -0.90
C GLY A 28 4.69 2.26 -2.10
N GLU A 29 4.93 3.36 -2.81
CA GLU A 29 5.75 3.39 -4.03
C GLU A 29 6.60 4.67 -4.08
N GLY A 30 7.77 4.60 -4.71
CA GLY A 30 8.67 5.74 -4.87
C GLY A 30 10.15 5.39 -4.79
N ASN A 31 10.98 6.43 -4.80
CA ASN A 31 12.43 6.30 -4.66
C ASN A 31 12.80 6.02 -3.20
N LEU A 32 13.50 4.92 -2.92
CA LEU A 32 13.99 4.59 -1.58
C LEU A 32 14.98 5.62 -1.01
N ASN A 33 15.60 6.42 -1.87
CA ASN A 33 16.48 7.53 -1.50
C ASN A 33 15.78 8.90 -1.53
N ALA A 34 14.44 8.93 -1.58
CA ALA A 34 13.70 10.19 -1.56
C ALA A 34 13.94 10.95 -0.25
N LYS A 35 14.12 12.28 -0.34
CA LYS A 35 14.24 13.16 0.82
C LYS A 35 12.91 13.45 1.51
N ILE A 36 11.80 13.17 0.83
CA ILE A 36 10.43 13.45 1.27
C ILE A 36 9.61 12.19 1.09
N MET A 37 8.85 11.83 2.13
CA MET A 37 7.88 10.75 2.12
C MET A 37 6.49 11.35 2.39
N LEU A 38 5.53 11.03 1.53
CA LEU A 38 4.13 11.41 1.72
C LEU A 38 3.37 10.22 2.31
N ILE A 39 2.62 10.47 3.38
CA ILE A 39 1.83 9.43 4.07
C ILE A 39 0.35 9.84 4.01
N ALA A 40 -0.44 9.05 3.30
CA ALA A 40 -1.90 9.21 3.25
C ALA A 40 -2.57 8.47 4.41
N GLN A 41 -3.86 8.75 4.64
CA GLN A 41 -4.64 8.05 5.66
C GLN A 41 -4.86 6.56 5.31
N ALA A 42 -5.35 6.29 4.10
CA ALA A 42 -5.64 4.95 3.59
C ALA A 42 -5.83 4.98 2.05
N PRO A 43 -5.73 3.83 1.36
CA PRO A 43 -6.17 3.70 -0.03
C PRO A 43 -7.67 4.03 -0.18
N GLY A 44 -8.02 4.80 -1.21
CA GLY A 44 -9.40 4.97 -1.66
C GLY A 44 -9.86 3.81 -2.57
N GLU A 45 -11.08 3.92 -3.11
CA GLU A 45 -11.65 2.88 -3.99
C GLU A 45 -10.80 2.66 -5.25
N LYS A 46 -10.33 3.75 -5.89
CA LYS A 46 -9.57 3.66 -7.13
C LYS A 46 -8.16 3.12 -6.87
N GLU A 47 -7.54 3.54 -5.78
CA GLU A 47 -6.27 2.99 -5.31
C GLU A 47 -6.39 1.50 -5.03
N ASP A 48 -7.40 1.08 -4.26
CA ASP A 48 -7.63 -0.34 -3.93
C ASP A 48 -7.89 -1.17 -5.19
N ARG A 49 -8.65 -0.67 -6.17
CA ARG A 49 -8.90 -1.38 -7.42
C ARG A 49 -7.65 -1.51 -8.30
N VAL A 50 -6.85 -0.44 -8.41
CA VAL A 50 -5.69 -0.38 -9.33
C VAL A 50 -4.41 -0.90 -8.68
N GLY A 51 -4.31 -0.89 -7.36
CA GLY A 51 -3.12 -1.26 -6.62
C GLY A 51 -2.00 -0.21 -6.67
N LYS A 52 -2.34 1.08 -6.83
CA LYS A 52 -1.40 2.21 -6.88
C LYS A 52 -1.86 3.36 -5.99
N MET A 53 -0.93 4.18 -5.52
CA MET A 53 -1.24 5.31 -4.62
C MET A 53 -1.60 6.56 -5.43
N PHE A 54 -2.47 7.41 -4.87
CA PHE A 54 -2.78 8.75 -5.41
C PHE A 54 -3.24 8.77 -6.89
N VAL A 55 -4.10 7.82 -7.28
CA VAL A 55 -4.66 7.73 -8.64
C VAL A 55 -6.13 8.20 -8.72
N GLY A 56 -6.76 8.39 -7.55
CA GLY A 56 -8.06 9.00 -7.34
C GLY A 56 -8.13 10.46 -7.80
N PRO A 57 -9.35 11.00 -8.00
CA PRO A 57 -9.58 12.41 -8.25
C PRO A 57 -9.07 13.33 -7.13
#